data_AF-A0A6H1LDN0-F1
#
_entry.id   AF-A0A6H1LDN0-F1
#
_cell.length_a   1.000
_cell.length_b   1.000
_cell.length_c   1.000
_cell.angle_alpha   90.00
_cell.angle_beta   90.00
_cell.angle_gamma   90.00
#
_symmetry.space_group_name_H-M   'P 1'
#
loop_
_entity.id
_entity.type
_entity.pdbx_description
1 polymer ?
#
loop_
_entity_poly.entity_id
_entity_poly.type
_entity_poly.pdbx_seq_one_letter_code
_entity_poly.pdbx_strand_id
1 'polypeptide(L)'
;MSEGYGSSGQLVNRKPAAWVPARLTIGGGLLLVGSGAFCQAVLDAGTSWTVLVPGLVLVGVGTGFVSPAIAGAALAAVPPERAGMAGSAVNTVRQLGYALGVAVFGTVLTSRMQDTLSHDAAHTLAGGGAGALRGPLSEHTLRAAFASGLDSASVAAGVTGMVAGALVLVLVRTPRAVTDTAEAPAKRAAASRA
;
A
#
# COMPACT_ATOMS: atom_id res chain seq x y z
N MET A 1 23.57 -47.33 -32.19
CA MET A 1 22.50 -47.72 -31.26
C MET A 1 22.71 -46.91 -29.98
N SER A 2 22.17 -45.69 -29.96
CA SER A 2 22.36 -44.72 -28.88
C SER A 2 21.03 -44.01 -28.65
N GLU A 3 20.17 -44.69 -27.90
CA GLU A 3 19.02 -44.10 -27.24
C GLU A 3 19.51 -43.18 -26.11
N GLY A 4 18.91 -42.01 -25.92
CA GLY A 4 19.10 -41.25 -24.68
C GLY A 4 19.22 -39.72 -24.73
N TYR A 5 18.68 -39.02 -25.74
CA TYR A 5 18.64 -37.54 -25.74
C TYR A 5 17.22 -36.95 -25.63
N GLY A 6 16.28 -37.68 -25.01
CA GLY A 6 14.86 -37.32 -24.98
C GLY A 6 14.31 -36.70 -23.69
N SER A 7 15.10 -36.46 -22.64
CA SER A 7 14.53 -36.22 -21.28
C SER A 7 14.88 -34.89 -20.60
N SER A 8 15.45 -33.91 -21.30
CA SER A 8 15.89 -32.66 -20.64
C SER A 8 14.98 -31.44 -20.90
N GLY A 9 13.93 -31.57 -21.72
CA GLY A 9 13.08 -30.44 -22.15
C GLY A 9 11.81 -30.17 -21.34
N GLN A 10 11.42 -31.03 -20.38
CA GLN A 10 10.08 -30.96 -19.77
C GLN A 10 9.98 -30.34 -18.36
N LEU A 11 11.06 -29.78 -17.80
CA LEU A 11 11.01 -29.27 -16.42
C LEU A 11 10.84 -27.75 -16.26
N VAL A 12 10.65 -26.98 -17.35
CA VAL A 12 10.55 -25.51 -17.30
C VAL A 12 9.14 -24.99 -17.59
N ASN A 13 8.10 -25.74 -17.19
CA ASN A 13 6.73 -25.20 -17.13
C ASN A 13 6.10 -25.40 -15.76
N ARG A 14 6.79 -24.94 -14.71
CA ARG A 14 6.13 -24.60 -13.45
C ARG A 14 5.46 -23.25 -13.66
N LYS A 15 4.19 -23.26 -14.07
CA LYS A 15 3.30 -22.10 -13.91
C LYS A 15 3.34 -21.72 -12.42
N PRO A 16 3.93 -20.58 -12.00
CA PRO A 16 3.83 -20.21 -10.60
C PRO A 16 2.36 -19.87 -10.34
N ALA A 17 1.79 -20.67 -9.46
CA ALA A 17 0.52 -20.53 -8.78
C ALA A 17 0.22 -19.07 -8.38
N ALA A 18 -0.36 -18.27 -9.27
CA ALA A 18 -0.90 -16.94 -8.96
C ALA A 18 -2.38 -17.08 -8.58
N TRP A 19 -2.65 -17.73 -7.43
CA TRP A 19 -4.03 -18.02 -6.98
C TRP A 19 -4.70 -16.85 -6.25
N VAL A 20 -4.08 -15.67 -6.21
CA VAL A 20 -4.73 -14.46 -5.69
C VAL A 20 -4.67 -13.35 -6.74
N PRO A 21 -5.81 -12.87 -7.26
CA PRO A 21 -5.86 -11.70 -8.13
C PRO A 21 -5.10 -10.53 -7.46
N ALA A 22 -4.18 -9.88 -8.19
CA ALA A 22 -3.42 -8.73 -7.67
C ALA A 22 -4.31 -7.65 -7.04
N ARG A 23 -5.56 -7.55 -7.50
CA ARG A 23 -6.63 -6.73 -6.93
C ARG A 23 -6.94 -7.03 -5.47
N LEU A 24 -7.07 -8.30 -5.11
CA LEU A 24 -7.40 -8.73 -3.75
C LEU A 24 -6.21 -8.53 -2.83
N THR A 25 -4.99 -8.74 -3.32
CA THR A 25 -3.77 -8.48 -2.55
C THR A 25 -3.55 -6.99 -2.29
N ILE A 26 -3.64 -6.15 -3.33
CA ILE A 26 -3.43 -4.69 -3.19
C ILE A 26 -4.61 -4.04 -2.46
N GLY A 27 -5.84 -4.34 -2.86
CA GLY A 27 -7.05 -3.80 -2.24
C GLY A 27 -7.19 -4.26 -0.78
N GLY A 28 -7.00 -5.55 -0.51
CA GLY A 28 -7.01 -6.10 0.86
C GLY A 28 -5.90 -5.51 1.73
N GLY A 29 -4.68 -5.36 1.19
CA GLY A 29 -3.57 -4.72 1.90
C GLY A 29 -3.84 -3.25 2.24
N LEU A 30 -4.43 -2.48 1.32
CA LEU A 30 -4.82 -1.09 1.57
C LEU A 30 -5.95 -0.97 2.61
N LEU A 31 -6.92 -1.88 2.59
CA LEU A 31 -7.96 -1.94 3.63
C LEU A 31 -7.38 -2.28 5.00
N LEU A 32 -6.40 -3.19 5.07
CA LEU A 32 -5.70 -3.51 6.32
C LEU A 32 -4.90 -2.31 6.85
N VAL A 33 -4.21 -1.58 5.98
CA VAL A 33 -3.50 -0.35 6.35
C VAL A 33 -4.48 0.72 6.85
N GLY A 34 -5.58 0.95 6.14
CA GLY A 34 -6.61 1.90 6.56
C GLY A 34 -7.26 1.51 7.90
N SER A 35 -7.48 0.21 8.12
CA SER A 35 -8.05 -0.30 9.37
C SER A 35 -7.07 -0.15 10.53
N GLY A 36 -5.78 -0.38 10.29
CA GLY A 36 -4.71 -0.13 11.26
C GLY A 36 -4.61 1.36 11.65
N ALA A 37 -4.74 2.26 10.68
CA ALA A 37 -4.75 3.70 10.92
C ALA A 37 -5.99 4.15 11.72
N PHE A 38 -7.17 3.58 11.47
CA PHE A 38 -8.34 3.82 12.32
C PHE A 38 -8.18 3.25 13.73
N CYS A 39 -7.56 2.07 13.86
CA CYS A 39 -7.23 1.52 15.17
C CYS A 39 -6.33 2.48 15.96
N GLN A 40 -5.40 3.16 15.28
CA GLN A 40 -4.54 4.17 15.90
C GLN A 40 -5.26 5.46 16.27
N ALA A 41 -6.31 5.85 15.53
CA ALA A 41 -7.17 6.99 15.89
C ALA A 41 -7.95 6.75 17.21
N VAL A 42 -8.33 5.51 17.49
CA VAL A 42 -9.06 5.17 18.73
C VAL A 42 -8.14 5.12 19.97
N LEU A 43 -6.81 5.21 19.80
CA LEU A 43 -5.85 5.15 20.90
C LEU A 43 -5.72 6.51 21.60
N ASP A 44 -6.34 6.61 22.77
CA ASP A 44 -6.22 7.78 23.64
C ASP A 44 -4.86 7.83 24.37
N ALA A 45 -4.45 9.02 24.80
CA ALA A 45 -3.15 9.32 25.44
C ALA A 45 -2.90 8.55 26.76
N GLY A 46 -3.93 7.91 27.33
CA GLY A 46 -3.84 7.04 28.51
C GLY A 46 -3.72 5.54 28.21
N THR A 47 -3.73 5.14 26.93
CA THR A 47 -3.77 3.73 26.55
C THR A 47 -2.38 3.09 26.60
N SER A 48 -2.27 1.89 27.17
CA SER A 48 -1.01 1.16 27.30
C SER A 48 -0.35 0.90 25.94
N TRP A 49 0.97 0.97 25.89
CA TRP A 49 1.78 0.76 24.67
C TRP A 49 1.49 -0.57 23.96
N THR A 50 0.99 -1.57 24.71
CA THR A 50 0.61 -2.87 24.18
C THR A 50 -0.55 -2.81 23.19
N VAL A 51 -1.40 -1.77 23.24
CA VAL A 51 -2.55 -1.61 22.32
C VAL A 51 -2.11 -1.04 20.96
N LEU A 52 -0.92 -0.43 20.87
CA LEU A 52 -0.31 -0.01 19.59
C LEU A 52 0.15 -1.19 18.73
N VAL A 53 0.56 -2.29 19.38
CA VAL A 53 1.13 -3.47 18.73
C VAL A 53 0.22 -4.06 17.65
N PRO A 54 -1.07 -4.36 17.89
CA PRO A 54 -1.94 -4.91 16.86
C PRO A 54 -2.14 -3.95 15.67
N GLY A 55 -2.23 -2.63 15.91
CA GLY A 55 -2.33 -1.63 14.83
C GLY A 55 -1.08 -1.62 13.94
N LEU A 56 0.11 -1.65 14.55
CA LEU A 56 1.38 -1.71 13.84
C LEU A 56 1.55 -3.03 13.06
N VAL A 57 1.11 -4.15 13.63
CA VAL A 57 1.10 -5.44 12.94
C VAL A 57 0.18 -5.40 11.73
N LEU A 58 -1.03 -4.85 11.84
CA LEU A 58 -1.96 -4.72 10.71
C LEU A 58 -1.39 -3.87 9.58
N VAL A 59 -0.78 -2.72 9.92
CA VAL A 59 -0.11 -1.86 8.93
C VAL A 59 1.08 -2.59 8.29
N GLY A 60 1.89 -3.28 9.08
CA GLY A 60 3.04 -4.06 8.59
C GLY A 60 2.65 -5.20 7.65
N VAL A 61 1.62 -5.96 8.03
CA VAL A 61 1.08 -7.05 7.20
C VAL A 61 0.48 -6.49 5.91
N GLY A 62 -0.33 -5.44 6.00
CA GLY A 62 -0.94 -4.80 4.83
C GLY A 62 0.11 -4.26 3.85
N THR A 63 1.12 -3.54 4.34
CA THR A 63 2.22 -3.02 3.50
C THR A 63 3.07 -4.12 2.88
N GLY A 64 3.29 -5.23 3.61
CA GLY A 64 3.98 -6.43 3.10
C GLY A 64 3.28 -7.08 1.92
N PHE A 65 1.95 -7.04 1.86
CA PHE A 65 1.18 -7.53 0.71
C PHE A 65 1.18 -6.56 -0.48
N VAL A 66 1.11 -5.26 -0.22
CA VAL A 66 1.01 -4.24 -1.28
C VAL A 66 2.31 -4.11 -2.09
N SER A 67 3.46 -4.11 -1.41
CA SER A 67 4.76 -3.85 -2.03
C SER A 67 5.12 -4.81 -3.20
N PRO A 68 5.09 -6.16 -3.02
CA PRO A 68 5.41 -7.08 -4.11
C PRO A 68 4.33 -7.08 -5.21
N ALA A 69 3.08 -6.81 -4.87
CA ALA A 69 1.98 -6.81 -5.83
C ALA A 69 2.07 -5.62 -6.82
N ILE A 70 2.48 -4.43 -6.35
CA ILE A 70 2.73 -3.28 -7.22
C ILE A 70 3.88 -3.57 -8.19
N ALA A 71 4.99 -4.12 -7.69
CA ALA A 71 6.14 -4.46 -8.52
C ALA A 71 5.77 -5.50 -9.60
N GLY A 72 5.03 -6.55 -9.21
CA GLY A 72 4.56 -7.57 -10.15
C GLY A 72 3.59 -7.02 -11.21
N ALA A 73 2.65 -6.14 -10.80
CA ALA A 73 1.70 -5.53 -11.73
C ALA A 73 2.38 -4.59 -12.74
N ALA A 74 3.37 -3.81 -12.31
CA ALA A 74 4.11 -2.91 -13.18
C ALA A 74 4.90 -3.68 -14.25
N LEU A 75 5.56 -4.76 -13.85
CA LEU A 75 6.31 -5.63 -14.78
C LEU A 75 5.39 -6.41 -15.72
N ALA A 76 4.19 -6.80 -15.26
CA ALA A 76 3.21 -7.51 -16.08
C ALA A 76 2.52 -6.62 -17.14
N ALA A 77 2.56 -5.29 -16.97
CA ALA A 77 1.87 -4.35 -17.86
C ALA A 77 2.72 -3.88 -19.05
N VAL A 78 4.02 -4.19 -19.09
CA VAL A 78 4.94 -3.74 -20.15
C VAL A 78 5.78 -4.88 -20.73
N PRO A 79 6.21 -4.79 -22.00
CA PRO A 79 7.21 -5.70 -22.57
C PRO A 79 8.52 -5.68 -21.76
N PRO A 80 9.24 -6.80 -21.67
CA PRO A 80 10.44 -6.92 -20.84
C PRO A 80 11.54 -5.91 -21.23
N GLU A 81 11.61 -5.49 -22.49
CA GLU A 81 12.54 -4.48 -22.99
C GLU A 81 12.28 -3.08 -22.42
N ARG A 82 11.06 -2.83 -21.92
CA ARG A 82 10.63 -1.55 -21.32
C ARG A 82 10.43 -1.63 -19.80
N ALA A 83 10.76 -2.77 -19.18
CA ALA A 83 10.62 -2.98 -17.74
C ALA A 83 11.35 -1.92 -16.91
N GLY A 84 12.54 -1.49 -17.36
CA GLY A 84 13.31 -0.41 -16.71
C GLY A 84 12.60 0.95 -16.73
N MET A 85 11.93 1.30 -17.84
CA MET A 85 11.15 2.54 -17.94
C MET A 85 9.86 2.50 -17.11
N ALA A 86 9.19 1.35 -17.06
CA ALA A 86 8.02 1.19 -16.19
C ALA A 86 8.40 1.24 -14.70
N GLY A 87 9.52 0.59 -14.33
CA GLY A 87 10.03 0.59 -12.96
C GLY A 87 10.40 2.00 -12.48
N SER A 88 11.08 2.80 -13.30
CA SER A 88 11.45 4.17 -12.94
C SER A 88 10.21 5.07 -12.83
N ALA A 89 9.22 4.95 -13.72
CA ALA A 89 7.98 5.69 -13.64
C ALA A 89 7.21 5.39 -12.33
N VAL A 90 7.10 4.11 -11.95
CA VAL A 90 6.49 3.70 -10.68
C VAL A 90 7.25 4.26 -9.49
N ASN A 91 8.58 4.26 -9.54
CA ASN A 91 9.39 4.84 -8.47
C ASN A 91 9.18 6.35 -8.32
N THR A 92 9.11 7.09 -9.43
CA THR A 92 8.81 8.53 -9.41
C THR A 92 7.42 8.80 -8.81
N VAL A 93 6.40 8.04 -9.23
CA VAL A 93 5.05 8.17 -8.67
C VAL A 93 5.05 7.86 -7.16
N ARG A 94 5.79 6.84 -6.71
CA ARG A 94 5.94 6.54 -5.28
C ARG A 94 6.58 7.68 -4.51
N GLN A 95 7.68 8.24 -5.01
CA GLN A 95 8.36 9.35 -4.35
C GLN A 95 7.46 10.59 -4.26
N LEU A 96 6.76 10.93 -5.33
CA LEU A 96 5.76 12.00 -5.32
C LEU A 96 4.64 11.71 -4.33
N GLY A 97 4.15 10.47 -4.30
CA GLY A 97 3.15 10.02 -3.34
C GLY A 97 3.61 10.14 -1.89
N TYR A 98 4.87 9.80 -1.59
CA TYR A 98 5.44 9.99 -0.26
C TYR A 98 5.55 11.46 0.12
N ALA A 99 6.04 12.31 -0.78
CA ALA A 99 6.13 13.75 -0.52
C ALA A 99 4.75 14.37 -0.27
N LEU A 100 3.77 14.06 -1.12
CA LEU A 100 2.38 14.54 -0.97
C LEU A 100 1.74 13.99 0.30
N GLY A 101 1.93 12.71 0.60
CA GLY A 101 1.41 12.07 1.81
C GLY A 101 1.94 12.73 3.08
N VAL A 102 3.26 12.96 3.16
CA VAL A 102 3.89 13.65 4.29
C VAL A 102 3.40 15.10 4.40
N ALA A 103 3.27 15.82 3.29
CA ALA A 103 2.78 17.19 3.29
C ALA A 103 1.34 17.28 3.82
N VAL A 104 0.43 16.48 3.27
CA VAL A 104 -0.98 16.45 3.72
C VAL A 104 -1.08 16.01 5.18
N PHE A 105 -0.33 14.98 5.58
CA PHE A 105 -0.32 14.50 6.96
C PHE A 105 0.14 15.60 7.93
N GLY A 106 1.23 16.30 7.61
CA GLY A 106 1.72 17.44 8.39
C GLY A 106 0.71 18.57 8.46
N THR A 107 0.05 18.91 7.35
CA THR A 107 -1.01 19.94 7.33
C THR A 107 -2.17 19.58 8.25
N VAL A 108 -2.67 18.33 8.20
CA VAL A 108 -3.78 17.89 9.07
C VAL A 108 -3.36 17.91 10.55
N LEU A 109 -2.17 17.38 10.85
CA LEU A 109 -1.59 17.38 12.19
C LEU A 109 -1.49 18.81 12.75
N THR A 110 -0.83 19.71 12.02
CA THR A 110 -0.62 21.10 12.47
C THR A 110 -1.92 21.90 12.52
N SER A 111 -2.84 21.71 11.57
CA SER A 111 -4.13 22.40 11.56
C SER A 111 -4.96 22.11 12.81
N ARG A 112 -4.86 20.89 13.35
CA ARG A 112 -5.57 20.47 14.56
C ARG A 112 -4.90 20.95 15.84
N MET A 113 -3.58 20.97 15.85
CA MET A 113 -2.81 21.54 16.96
C MET A 113 -3.10 23.04 17.14
N GLN A 114 -3.37 23.76 16.05
CA GLN A 114 -3.74 25.18 16.06
C GLN A 114 -5.06 25.50 16.77
N ASP A 115 -5.91 24.49 17.05
CA ASP A 115 -7.11 24.67 17.86
C ASP A 115 -6.77 25.00 19.33
N THR A 116 -5.55 24.66 19.77
CA THR A 116 -5.08 24.82 21.17
C THR A 116 -3.75 25.55 21.30
N LEU A 117 -2.98 25.66 20.22
CA LEU A 117 -1.66 26.27 20.16
C LEU A 117 -1.63 27.41 19.15
N SER A 118 -0.71 28.36 19.32
CA SER A 118 -0.43 29.33 18.26
C SER A 118 0.16 28.65 17.03
N HIS A 119 0.06 29.32 15.87
CA HIS A 119 0.60 28.84 14.59
C HIS A 119 2.07 28.42 14.70
N ASP A 120 2.92 29.28 15.28
CA ASP A 120 4.35 29.02 15.43
C ASP A 120 4.64 27.85 16.39
N ALA A 121 3.87 27.76 17.48
CA ALA A 121 4.00 26.67 18.44
C ALA A 121 3.56 25.33 17.82
N ALA A 122 2.48 25.31 17.05
CA ALA A 122 2.02 24.12 16.34
C ALA A 122 3.04 23.65 15.30
N HIS A 123 3.64 24.56 14.51
CA HIS A 123 4.70 24.23 13.56
C HIS A 123 5.97 23.73 14.24
N THR A 124 6.40 24.40 15.30
CA THR A 124 7.57 23.99 16.10
C THR A 124 7.37 22.62 16.71
N LEU A 125 6.19 22.35 17.29
CA LEU A 125 5.86 21.07 17.91
C LEU A 125 5.74 19.94 16.87
N ALA A 126 5.12 20.20 15.72
CA ALA A 126 5.04 19.23 14.62
C ALA A 126 6.42 18.87 14.05
N GLY A 127 7.37 19.83 14.05
CA GLY A 127 8.76 19.60 13.67
C GLY A 127 9.61 18.89 14.74
N GLY A 128 9.04 18.47 15.88
CA GLY A 128 9.77 17.83 16.97
C GLY A 128 10.42 18.80 17.97
N GLY A 129 10.18 20.10 17.83
CA GLY A 129 10.70 21.17 18.67
C GLY A 129 10.00 21.32 20.03
N ALA A 130 9.41 20.24 20.58
CA ALA A 130 8.69 20.29 21.86
C ALA A 130 9.53 20.88 23.00
N GLY A 131 10.85 20.65 22.98
CA GLY A 131 11.79 21.18 23.97
C GLY A 131 11.85 22.72 24.01
N ALA A 132 11.69 23.39 22.85
CA ALA A 132 11.70 24.85 22.76
C ALA A 132 10.42 25.50 23.34
N LEU A 133 9.36 24.70 23.51
CA LEU A 133 8.06 25.13 24.03
C LEU A 133 7.88 24.79 25.51
N ARG A 134 8.82 24.05 26.11
CA ARG A 134 8.81 23.71 27.55
C ARG A 134 9.14 24.97 28.35
N GLY A 135 8.19 25.39 29.20
CA GLY A 135 8.28 26.64 29.96
C GLY A 135 7.06 27.50 29.72
N PRO A 136 6.89 28.10 28.51
CA PRO A 136 5.69 28.87 28.19
C PRO A 136 4.43 28.01 28.10
N LEU A 137 4.55 26.70 27.82
CA LEU A 137 3.43 25.76 27.75
C LEU A 137 3.66 24.58 28.69
N SER A 138 2.56 24.10 29.31
CA SER A 138 2.59 22.90 30.14
C SER A 138 2.80 21.65 29.29
N GLU A 139 3.54 20.67 29.83
CA GLU A 139 3.81 19.42 29.12
C GLU A 139 2.53 18.66 28.79
N HIS A 140 1.52 18.73 29.66
CA HIS A 140 0.21 18.15 29.40
C HIS A 140 -0.45 18.77 28.15
N THR A 141 -0.41 20.10 28.00
CA THR A 141 -0.95 20.80 26.83
C THR A 141 -0.23 20.42 25.56
N LEU A 142 1.10 20.35 25.58
CA LEU A 142 1.91 19.92 24.44
C LEU A 142 1.57 18.49 24.01
N ARG A 143 1.46 17.57 24.98
CA ARG A 143 1.09 16.17 24.69
C ARG A 143 -0.35 16.05 24.18
N ALA A 144 -1.30 16.74 24.79
CA ALA A 144 -2.70 16.70 24.40
C ALA A 144 -2.92 17.28 22.99
N ALA A 145 -2.29 18.42 22.67
CA ALA A 145 -2.37 19.03 21.35
C ALA A 145 -1.73 18.15 20.27
N PHE A 146 -0.58 17.53 20.56
CA PHE A 146 0.06 16.61 19.64
C PHE A 146 -0.77 15.34 19.44
N ALA A 147 -1.33 14.77 20.51
CA ALA A 147 -2.18 13.58 20.44
C ALA A 147 -3.46 13.84 19.63
N SER A 148 -4.14 14.98 19.84
CA SER A 148 -5.35 15.32 19.07
C SER A 148 -5.07 15.54 17.58
N GLY A 149 -3.92 16.14 17.26
CA GLY A 149 -3.47 16.26 15.89
C GLY A 149 -3.12 14.92 15.26
N LEU A 150 -2.46 14.03 16.01
CA LEU A 150 -2.09 12.70 15.54
C LEU A 150 -3.31 11.80 15.33
N ASP A 151 -4.31 11.88 16.20
CA ASP A 151 -5.59 11.20 16.05
C ASP A 151 -6.29 11.63 14.74
N SER A 152 -6.45 12.95 14.54
CA SER A 152 -7.05 13.48 13.32
C SER A 152 -6.29 13.10 12.04
N ALA A 153 -4.96 13.11 12.09
CA ALA A 153 -4.12 12.69 10.96
C ALA A 153 -4.25 11.18 10.69
N SER A 154 -4.41 10.37 11.74
CA SER A 154 -4.65 8.92 11.65
C SER A 154 -6.01 8.60 11.06
N VAL A 155 -7.07 9.34 11.44
CA VAL A 155 -8.40 9.25 10.81
C VAL A 155 -8.32 9.60 9.32
N ALA A 156 -7.67 10.71 8.97
CA ALA A 156 -7.52 11.12 7.57
C ALA A 156 -6.75 10.07 6.75
N ALA A 157 -5.69 9.49 7.31
CA ALA A 157 -4.94 8.39 6.70
C ALA A 157 -5.80 7.12 6.56
N GLY A 158 -6.60 6.78 7.57
CA GLY A 158 -7.54 5.67 7.56
C GLY A 158 -8.58 5.79 6.46
N VAL A 159 -9.25 6.94 6.37
CA VAL A 159 -10.22 7.25 5.30
C VAL A 159 -9.55 7.15 3.93
N THR A 160 -8.37 7.75 3.76
CA THR A 160 -7.63 7.71 2.50
C THR A 160 -7.28 6.28 2.10
N GLY A 161 -6.80 5.47 3.04
CA GLY A 161 -6.50 4.05 2.82
C GLY A 161 -7.73 3.24 2.44
N MET A 162 -8.87 3.51 3.10
CA MET A 162 -10.13 2.82 2.81
C MET A 162 -10.70 3.17 1.43
N VAL A 163 -10.69 4.45 1.09
CA VAL A 163 -11.13 4.92 -0.23
C VAL A 163 -10.22 4.37 -1.32
N ALA A 164 -8.89 4.42 -1.12
CA ALA A 164 -7.93 3.85 -2.07
C ALA A 164 -8.12 2.33 -2.24
N GLY A 165 -8.28 1.60 -1.13
CA GLY A 165 -8.53 0.16 -1.15
C GLY A 165 -9.83 -0.19 -1.89
N ALA A 166 -10.93 0.52 -1.59
CA ALA A 166 -12.20 0.34 -2.27
C ALA A 166 -12.10 0.67 -3.77
N LEU A 167 -11.46 1.79 -4.13
CA LEU A 167 -11.21 2.16 -5.52
C LEU A 167 -10.41 1.09 -6.26
N VAL A 168 -9.36 0.53 -5.66
CA VAL A 168 -8.58 -0.56 -6.27
C VAL A 168 -9.46 -1.80 -6.48
N LEU A 169 -10.29 -2.15 -5.50
CA LEU A 169 -11.21 -3.28 -5.61
C LEU A 169 -12.26 -3.07 -6.70
N VAL A 170 -12.73 -1.83 -6.93
CA VAL A 170 -13.75 -1.50 -7.93
C VAL A 170 -13.16 -1.30 -9.34
N LEU A 171 -12.10 -0.50 -9.46
CA LEU A 171 -11.58 0.03 -10.74
C LEU A 171 -10.65 -0.92 -11.45
N VAL A 172 -9.76 -1.60 -10.74
CA VAL A 172 -8.95 -2.63 -11.38
C VAL A 172 -9.95 -3.72 -11.72
N ARG A 173 -10.27 -4.01 -12.98
CA ARG A 173 -11.03 -5.22 -13.36
C ARG A 173 -10.03 -6.14 -14.03
N THR A 174 -9.81 -7.32 -13.46
CA THR A 174 -8.92 -8.32 -14.07
C THR A 174 -9.50 -8.66 -15.44
N PRO A 175 -8.79 -8.43 -16.56
CA PRO A 175 -9.21 -8.97 -17.84
C PRO A 175 -9.40 -10.47 -17.65
N ARG A 176 -10.56 -11.01 -18.07
CA ARG A 176 -10.74 -12.45 -18.18
C ARG A 176 -9.57 -12.96 -19.01
N ALA A 177 -8.80 -13.89 -18.45
CA ALA A 177 -7.87 -14.66 -19.25
C ALA A 177 -8.66 -15.13 -20.48
N VAL A 178 -8.14 -14.85 -21.67
CA VAL A 178 -8.67 -15.35 -22.94
C VAL A 178 -8.49 -16.87 -22.92
N THR A 179 -9.34 -17.57 -22.16
CA THR A 179 -9.90 -18.83 -22.59
C THR A 179 -10.72 -18.49 -23.82
N ASP A 180 -10.13 -18.67 -25.01
CA ASP A 180 -10.80 -19.20 -26.21
C ASP A 180 -10.14 -18.73 -27.52
N THR A 181 -8.87 -19.07 -27.79
CA THR A 181 -8.36 -18.95 -29.18
C THR A 181 -7.23 -19.89 -29.57
N ALA A 182 -6.58 -20.58 -28.62
CA ALA A 182 -5.51 -21.53 -28.94
C ALA A 182 -5.98 -23.00 -29.07
N GLU A 183 -7.27 -23.30 -28.87
CA GLU A 183 -7.80 -24.66 -29.07
C GLU A 183 -8.41 -24.87 -30.48
N ALA A 184 -8.69 -23.79 -31.21
CA ALA A 184 -9.32 -23.85 -32.53
C ALA A 184 -8.40 -24.30 -33.70
N PRO A 185 -7.07 -24.03 -33.75
CA PRO A 185 -6.26 -24.47 -34.88
C PRO A 185 -5.91 -25.97 -34.81
N ALA A 186 -5.78 -26.53 -33.60
CA ALA A 186 -5.36 -27.92 -33.41
C ALA A 186 -6.47 -28.93 -33.75
N LYS A 187 -7.74 -28.62 -33.41
CA LYS A 187 -8.88 -29.47 -33.79
C LYS A 187 -9.21 -29.42 -35.28
N ARG A 188 -8.96 -28.28 -35.96
CA ARG A 188 -9.20 -28.16 -37.40
C ARG A 188 -8.15 -28.91 -38.25
N ALA A 189 -6.91 -29.01 -37.78
CA ALA A 189 -5.86 -29.81 -38.42
C ALA A 189 -6.03 -31.33 -38.22
N ALA A 190 -6.62 -31.75 -37.10
CA ALA A 190 -6.94 -33.16 -36.84
C ALA A 190 -8.16 -33.64 -37.65
N ALA A 191 -9.15 -32.76 -37.87
CA ALA A 191 -10.36 -33.09 -38.63
C ALA A 191 -10.18 -33.13 -40.16
N SER A 192 -9.08 -32.59 -40.72
CA SER A 192 -8.79 -32.68 -42.15
C SER A 192 -7.93 -33.89 -42.55
N ARG A 193 -7.59 -34.76 -41.59
CA ARG A 193 -6.78 -35.97 -41.78
C ARG A 193 -7.54 -37.28 -41.47
N ALA A 194 -8.85 -37.19 -41.24
CA ALA A 194 -9.77 -38.32 -41.11
C ALA A 194 -10.75 -38.29 -42.29
#